data_AF-A0A8J3G6D1-F1
#
_entry.id   AF-A0A8J3G6D1-F1
#
_cell.length_a   1.000
_cell.length_b   1.000
_cell.length_c   1.000
_cell.angle_alpha   90.00
_cell.angle_beta   90.00
_cell.angle_gamma   90.00
#
_symmetry.space_group_name_H-M   'P 1'
#
loop_
_entity.id
_entity.type
_entity.pdbx_description
1 polymer ?
#
loop_
_entity_poly.entity_id
_entity_poly.type
_entity_poly.pdbx_seq_one_letter_code
_entity_poly.pdbx_strand_id
1 'polypeptide(L)'
;MFDSPDYPLPLDEDQFDAWLEKGRASVMPYVYLLIIWDELEHRYIPVYVENRFEINSYNKYGTTPERQSLIAAYDLFSESRVG
;
A
#
# COMPACT_ATOMS: atom_id res chain seq x y z
N MET A 1 3.86 10.02 -7.62
CA MET A 1 4.13 9.62 -6.22
C MET A 1 5.28 8.61 -6.21
N PHE A 2 5.98 8.46 -5.07
CA PHE A 2 7.11 7.52 -4.94
C PHE A 2 8.25 7.72 -5.96
N ASP A 3 8.51 8.97 -6.34
CA ASP A 3 9.50 9.36 -7.36
C ASP A 3 10.95 9.43 -6.82
N SER A 4 11.25 8.69 -5.74
CA SER A 4 12.57 8.65 -5.07
C SER A 4 13.29 7.33 -5.38
N PRO A 5 14.64 7.29 -5.38
CA PRO A 5 15.41 6.04 -5.48
C PRO A 5 15.11 5.00 -4.40
N ASP A 6 14.41 5.39 -3.33
CA ASP A 6 14.00 4.50 -2.24
C ASP A 6 12.88 3.52 -2.64
N TYR A 7 12.25 3.75 -3.79
CA TYR A 7 11.13 2.95 -4.30
C TYR A 7 11.50 2.27 -5.62
N PRO A 8 10.99 1.06 -5.88
CA PRO A 8 11.34 0.30 -7.08
C PRO A 8 10.83 0.95 -8.37
N LEU A 9 9.63 1.55 -8.33
CA LEU A 9 9.02 2.28 -9.45
C LEU A 9 8.22 3.49 -8.95
N PRO A 10 8.01 4.53 -9.79
CA PRO A 10 7.05 5.56 -9.45
C PRO A 10 5.63 4.98 -9.44
N LEU A 11 4.79 5.49 -8.55
CA LEU A 11 3.35 5.21 -8.53
C LEU A 11 2.61 6.44 -9.05
N ASP A 12 1.75 6.20 -10.03
CA ASP A 12 0.88 7.23 -10.58
C ASP A 12 -0.16 7.69 -9.55
N GLU A 13 -0.39 9.01 -9.46
CA GLU A 13 -1.27 9.61 -8.46
C GLU A 13 -2.74 9.28 -8.73
N ASP A 14 -3.17 9.28 -10.00
CA ASP A 14 -4.54 8.90 -10.38
C ASP A 14 -4.81 7.43 -10.02
N GLN A 15 -3.81 6.56 -10.17
CA GLN A 15 -3.92 5.16 -9.73
C GLN A 15 -4.05 5.03 -8.21
N PHE A 16 -3.30 5.82 -7.45
CA PHE A 16 -3.40 5.84 -6.00
C PHE A 16 -4.77 6.34 -5.53
N ASP A 17 -5.27 7.43 -6.11
CA ASP A 17 -6.58 8.00 -5.80
C ASP A 17 -7.72 7.02 -6.10
N ALA A 18 -7.65 6.32 -7.24
CA ALA A 18 -8.60 5.28 -7.57
C ALA A 18 -8.61 4.14 -6.52
N TRP A 19 -7.46 3.81 -5.92
CA TRP A 19 -7.41 2.81 -4.85
C TRP A 19 -8.00 3.32 -3.55
N LEU A 20 -7.75 4.59 -3.19
CA LEU A 20 -8.36 5.22 -2.02
C LEU A 20 -9.89 5.25 -2.14
N GLU A 21 -10.41 5.74 -3.27
CA GLU A 21 -11.84 5.78 -3.55
C GLU A 21 -12.48 4.39 -3.48
N LYS A 22 -11.83 3.39 -4.10
CA LYS A 22 -12.32 2.01 -4.07
C LYS A 22 -12.35 1.44 -2.65
N GLY A 23 -11.36 1.75 -1.83
CA GLY A 23 -11.33 1.35 -0.42
C GLY A 23 -12.49 1.96 0.37
N ARG A 24 -12.69 3.28 0.24
CA ARG A 24 -13.77 4.02 0.92
C ARG A 24 -15.18 3.62 0.45
N ALA A 25 -15.33 3.25 -0.82
CA ALA A 25 -16.60 2.82 -1.40
C ALA A 25 -16.93 1.34 -1.09
N SER A 26 -16.02 0.60 -0.48
CA SER A 26 -16.24 -0.80 -0.13
C SER A 26 -17.35 -0.96 0.92
N VAL A 27 -18.13 -2.02 0.80
CA VAL A 27 -19.14 -2.40 1.80
C VAL A 27 -18.47 -2.95 3.07
N MET A 28 -17.25 -3.48 2.95
CA MET A 28 -16.44 -3.91 4.09
C MET A 28 -15.76 -2.69 4.75
N PRO A 29 -15.68 -2.62 6.08
CA PRO A 29 -15.19 -1.46 6.80
C PRO A 29 -13.65 -1.41 6.84
N TYR A 30 -13.03 -1.41 5.66
CA TYR A 30 -11.59 -1.20 5.55
C TYR A 30 -11.22 0.18 6.10
N VAL A 31 -10.11 0.22 6.84
CA VAL A 31 -9.58 1.45 7.45
C VAL A 31 -8.26 1.84 6.80
N TYR A 32 -7.50 0.86 6.32
CA TYR A 32 -6.17 1.09 5.77
C TYR A 32 -6.02 0.56 4.35
N LEU A 33 -5.28 1.31 3.54
CA LEU A 33 -4.75 0.90 2.24
C LEU A 33 -3.26 0.64 2.38
N LEU A 34 -2.84 -0.57 2.07
CA LEU A 34 -1.45 -0.99 1.99
C LEU A 34 -1.01 -0.99 0.52
N ILE A 35 0.09 -0.32 0.26
CA ILE A 35 0.79 -0.38 -1.02
C ILE A 35 1.85 -1.47 -0.91
N ILE A 36 1.64 -2.57 -1.60
CA ILE A 36 2.54 -3.71 -1.63
C ILE A 36 3.28 -3.72 -2.97
N TRP A 37 4.60 -3.88 -2.93
CA TRP A 37 5.39 -4.19 -4.12
C TRP A 37 5.45 -5.71 -4.32
N ASP A 38 5.08 -6.18 -5.52
CA ASP A 38 5.29 -7.56 -5.93
C ASP A 38 6.53 -7.64 -6.85
N GLU A 39 7.59 -8.28 -6.35
CA GLU A 39 8.86 -8.44 -7.04
C GLU A 39 8.75 -9.30 -8.31
N LEU A 40 7.79 -10.23 -8.36
CA LEU A 40 7.64 -11.11 -9.53
C LEU A 40 6.96 -10.36 -10.67
N GLU A 41 5.87 -9.66 -10.36
CA GLU A 41 5.07 -8.94 -11.33
C GLU A 41 5.57 -7.52 -11.61
N HIS A 42 6.57 -7.05 -10.85
CA HIS A 42 7.14 -5.71 -10.90
C HIS A 42 6.07 -4.61 -10.89
N ARG A 43 5.11 -4.73 -9.97
CA ARG A 43 4.01 -3.77 -9.84
C ARG A 43 3.59 -3.56 -8.40
N TYR A 44 2.97 -2.41 -8.17
CA TYR A 44 2.26 -2.14 -6.93
C TYR A 44 0.88 -2.81 -6.92
N ILE A 45 0.49 -3.31 -5.75
CA ILE A 45 -0.78 -3.95 -5.50
C ILE A 45 -1.43 -3.29 -4.28
N PRO A 46 -2.71 -2.85 -4.38
CA PRO A 46 -3.45 -2.36 -3.23
C PRO A 46 -3.96 -3.52 -2.40
N VAL A 47 -3.69 -3.50 -1.10
CA VAL A 47 -4.29 -4.42 -0.12
C VAL A 47 -5.07 -3.60 0.89
N TYR A 48 -6.32 -3.97 1.14
CA TYR A 48 -7.21 -3.27 2.07
C TYR A 48 -7.33 -4.09 3.35
N VAL A 49 -7.12 -3.45 4.49
CA VAL A 49 -7.21 -4.09 5.80
C VAL A 49 -8.06 -3.27 6.77
N GLU A 50 -8.72 -3.96 7.69
CA GLU A 50 -9.57 -3.33 8.69
C GLU A 50 -8.74 -2.90 9.91
N ASN A 51 -7.69 -3.66 10.23
CA ASN A 51 -6.91 -3.46 11.44
C ASN A 51 -5.42 -3.16 11.16
N ARG A 52 -4.88 -2.20 11.92
CA ARG A 52 -3.46 -1.85 11.91
C ARG A 52 -2.54 -3.04 12.22
N PHE A 53 -2.98 -4.03 12.97
CA PHE A 53 -2.17 -5.22 13.26
C PHE A 53 -1.86 -6.05 12.00
N GLU A 54 -2.74 -6.05 11.01
CA GLU A 54 -2.55 -6.78 9.74
C GLU A 54 -1.42 -6.17 8.89
N ILE A 55 -1.12 -4.88 9.09
CA ILE A 55 0.02 -4.19 8.47
C ILE A 55 1.33 -4.87 8.87
N ASN A 56 1.44 -5.34 10.12
CA ASN A 56 2.65 -5.97 10.63
C ASN A 56 2.89 -7.37 10.06
N SER A 57 1.91 -7.94 9.34
CA SER A 57 2.07 -9.23 8.64
C SER A 57 2.88 -9.10 7.35
N TYR A 58 3.17 -7.87 6.90
CA TYR A 58 3.99 -7.61 5.74
C TYR A 58 5.35 -7.05 6.16
N ASN A 59 6.43 -7.62 5.63
CA ASN A 59 7.76 -7.06 5.84
C ASN A 59 7.94 -5.80 4.99
N LYS A 60 8.75 -4.87 5.50
CA LYS A 60 9.02 -3.61 4.81
C LYS A 60 9.93 -3.86 3.61
N TYR A 61 9.72 -3.11 2.55
CA TYR A 61 10.61 -3.13 1.40
C TYR A 61 12.05 -2.81 1.83
N GLY A 62 13.01 -3.59 1.31
CA GLY A 62 14.44 -3.44 1.62
C GLY A 62 14.92 -4.10 2.91
N THR A 63 14.05 -4.66 3.76
CA THR A 63 14.50 -5.37 4.98
C THR A 63 14.82 -6.84 4.75
N THR A 64 14.12 -7.50 3.83
CA THR A 64 14.24 -8.93 3.55
C THR A 64 13.93 -9.19 2.08
N PRO A 65 14.59 -10.18 1.43
CA PRO A 65 14.27 -10.58 0.06
C PRO A 65 12.97 -11.39 0.06
N GLU A 66 11.84 -10.69 0.04
CA GLU A 66 10.51 -11.29 -0.04
C GLU A 66 9.87 -11.01 -1.40
N ARG A 67 9.01 -11.93 -1.84
CA ARG A 67 8.25 -11.73 -3.07
C ARG A 67 7.33 -10.52 -2.99
N GLN A 68 6.77 -10.27 -1.82
CA GLN A 68 5.86 -9.16 -1.57
C GLN A 68 6.39 -8.34 -0.40
N SER A 69 6.39 -7.02 -0.54
CA SER A 69 6.91 -6.13 0.50
C SER A 69 6.04 -4.90 0.66
N LEU A 70 5.86 -4.48 1.90
CA LEU A 70 5.15 -3.25 2.25
C LEU A 70 6.01 -2.03 1.91
N ILE A 71 5.47 -1.18 1.04
CA ILE A 71 6.07 0.09 0.64
C ILE A 71 5.55 1.21 1.53
N ALA A 72 4.23 1.25 1.70
CA ALA A 72 3.55 2.25 2.51
C ALA A 72 2.19 1.74 2.97
N ALA A 73 1.69 2.29 4.07
CA ALA A 73 0.32 2.12 4.51
C ALA A 73 -0.32 3.50 4.66
N TYR A 74 -1.60 3.62 4.35
CA TYR A 74 -2.38 4.84 4.42
C TYR A 74 -3.68 4.57 5.15
N ASP A 75 -4.12 5.54 5.95
CA ASP A 75 -5.47 5.56 6.49
C ASP A 75 -6.43 6.08 5.41
N LEU A 76 -7.50 5.34 5.13
CA LEU A 76 -8.42 5.62 4.02
C LEU A 76 -9.23 6.90 4.20
N PHE A 77 -9.44 7.34 5.44
CA PHE A 77 -10.31 8.47 5.77
C PHE A 77 -9.54 9.78 5.95
N SER A 78 -8.34 9.69 6.53
CA SER A 78 -7.44 10.84 6.69
C SER A 78 -6.41 10.98 5.57
N GLU A 79 -6.34 9.99 4.67
CA GLU A 79 -5.37 9.89 3.56
C GLU A 79 -3.91 10.03 4.01
N SER A 80 -3.68 9.83 5.31
CA SER A 80 -2.40 10.06 5.96
C SER A 80 -1.60 8.77 5.99
N ARG A 81 -0.28 8.85 5.77
CA ARG A 81 0.61 7.70 5.85
C ARG A 81 0.69 7.18 7.28
N VAL A 82 0.49 5.88 7.46
CA VAL A 82 0.52 5.17 8.75
C VAL A 82 1.79 4.33 8.82
N GLY A 83 2.82 4.82 9.51
CA GLY A 83 4.06 4.06 9.73
C GLY A 83 5.31 4.89 9.71
#